data_AF-A0A5C2SCY9-F1
#
_entry.id   AF-A0A5C2SCY9-F1
#
_cell.length_a   1.000
_cell.length_b   1.000
_cell.length_c   1.000
_cell.angle_alpha   90.00
_cell.angle_beta   90.00
_cell.angle_gamma   90.00
#
_symmetry.space_group_name_H-M   'P 1'
#
loop_
_entity.id
_entity.type
_entity.pdbx_description
1 polymer ?
#
loop_
_entity_poly.entity_id
_entity_poly.type
_entity_poly.pdbx_seq_one_letter_code
_entity_poly.pdbx_strand_id
1 'polypeptide(L)'
;MQPEQLDLTVQYYRPEDTGATPSSTQDILNNAERLVFSVTKDVRWYNPPSSNSLSFAIGANCYQWDRETPTSEKNTGVHGDRTITEWEEDVAVKDDELWALPDLEEFDHSRLHRLLDLQPPPPALCDDSSARKLCSPVPTPRNMAVCRKRSPEQDAPLTSQTCKRPKIDESSLRDIIPEPHFFPSRATTDDPGYQLPLLKLQYAPIPPHTLASAMDYIQDPYARLAWIIPVRGRLQWDGATAASVLACSHDPSAPVSDGQLPSINSDSSGTELIWTRDSLNDLWNVVKTLREGGRFGPLSLSFHVAMPAALASSMEQYSYVGSHKQASTSISISLSSSLSIYEPQTQHNRLPLRAIDYIKVYHDAKYTMNLRTVLRAWSYEKAGQKIRLLKEAKLVLVDELSRGLVIC
;
A
#
# COMPACT_ATOMS: atom_id res chain seq x y z
N MET A 1 -0.52 51.58 -8.46
CA MET A 1 -1.06 50.69 -9.50
C MET A 1 -2.56 50.91 -9.57
N GLN A 2 -3.10 51.17 -10.77
CA GLN A 2 -4.55 51.08 -10.95
C GLN A 2 -4.96 49.63 -10.66
N PRO A 3 -6.13 49.36 -10.04
CA PRO A 3 -6.59 48.01 -9.83
C PRO A 3 -6.88 47.42 -11.22
N GLU A 4 -5.88 46.74 -11.78
CA GLU A 4 -6.08 45.90 -12.95
C GLU A 4 -7.15 44.87 -12.56
N GLN A 5 -8.15 44.77 -13.43
CA GLN A 5 -9.32 43.94 -13.26
C GLN A 5 -8.86 42.48 -13.18
N LEU A 6 -8.77 41.94 -11.96
CA LEU A 6 -8.36 40.55 -11.74
C LEU A 6 -9.41 39.64 -12.39
N ASP A 7 -8.99 38.88 -13.40
CA ASP A 7 -9.84 37.87 -14.02
C ASP A 7 -9.95 36.65 -13.08
N LEU A 8 -10.95 36.71 -12.19
CA LEU A 8 -11.19 35.71 -11.15
C LEU A 8 -12.33 34.77 -11.57
N THR A 9 -12.01 33.48 -11.69
CA THR A 9 -13.02 32.43 -11.79
C THR A 9 -13.25 31.80 -10.41
N VAL A 10 -14.45 31.95 -9.85
CA VAL A 10 -14.82 31.41 -8.53
C VAL A 10 -15.70 30.18 -8.69
N GLN A 11 -15.26 29.04 -8.17
CA GLN A 11 -16.07 27.83 -8.09
C GLN A 11 -16.71 27.76 -6.69
N TYR A 12 -18.01 27.99 -6.61
CA TYR A 12 -18.77 27.93 -5.37
C TYR A 12 -19.56 26.62 -5.29
N TYR A 13 -19.28 25.81 -4.27
CA TYR A 13 -20.02 24.57 -4.03
C TYR A 13 -21.24 24.86 -3.14
N ARG A 14 -22.42 24.45 -3.61
CA ARG A 14 -23.67 24.55 -2.84
C ARG A 14 -24.03 23.18 -2.27
N PRO A 15 -24.03 22.99 -0.95
CA PRO A 15 -24.59 21.79 -0.34
C PRO A 15 -26.11 21.77 -0.57
N GLU A 16 -26.67 20.65 -1.05
CA GLU A 16 -28.11 20.55 -1.36
C GLU A 16 -29.00 20.56 -0.10
N ASP A 17 -28.44 20.24 1.07
CA ASP A 17 -29.22 20.01 2.31
C ASP A 17 -29.28 21.18 3.29
N THR A 18 -28.50 22.24 3.05
CA THR A 18 -28.62 23.45 3.87
C THR A 18 -29.63 24.36 3.20
N GLY A 19 -30.85 24.41 3.72
CA GLY A 19 -31.92 25.33 3.29
C GLY A 19 -31.59 26.83 3.40
N ALA A 20 -30.31 27.19 3.45
CA ALA A 20 -29.81 28.54 3.31
C ALA A 20 -30.12 29.05 1.89
N THR A 21 -30.78 30.20 1.84
CA THR A 21 -30.91 30.98 0.62
C THR A 21 -29.51 31.33 0.11
N PRO A 22 -29.26 31.17 -1.21
CA PRO A 22 -27.93 31.39 -1.75
C PRO A 22 -27.57 32.87 -1.56
N SER A 23 -26.37 33.14 -1.05
CA SER A 23 -25.78 34.47 -1.13
C SER A 23 -25.80 34.92 -2.59
N SER A 24 -26.04 36.22 -2.84
CA SER A 24 -26.04 36.74 -4.21
C SER A 24 -24.74 36.36 -4.91
N THR A 25 -24.80 36.02 -6.21
CA THR A 25 -23.60 35.74 -7.01
C THR A 25 -22.56 36.85 -6.86
N GLN A 26 -23.01 38.09 -6.72
CA GLN A 26 -22.14 39.23 -6.48
C GLN A 26 -21.46 39.19 -5.11
N ASP A 27 -22.13 38.71 -4.06
CA ASP A 27 -21.55 38.59 -2.72
C ASP A 27 -20.45 37.52 -2.68
N ILE A 28 -20.64 36.43 -3.43
CA ILE A 28 -19.64 35.37 -3.57
C ILE A 28 -18.39 35.90 -4.29
N LEU A 29 -18.58 36.64 -5.39
CA LEU A 29 -17.48 37.27 -6.12
C LEU A 29 -16.76 38.31 -5.26
N ASN A 30 -17.51 39.19 -4.57
CA ASN A 30 -16.93 40.19 -3.66
C ASN A 30 -16.13 39.53 -2.51
N ASN A 31 -16.59 38.41 -1.97
CA ASN A 31 -15.88 37.68 -0.93
C ASN A 31 -14.61 36.99 -1.46
N ALA A 32 -14.67 36.40 -2.65
CA ALA A 32 -13.49 35.82 -3.29
C ALA A 32 -12.45 36.90 -3.65
N GLU A 33 -12.90 38.03 -4.18
CA GLU A 33 -12.04 39.18 -4.46
C GLU A 33 -11.39 39.70 -3.17
N ARG A 34 -12.14 39.86 -2.08
CA ARG A 34 -11.58 40.21 -0.77
C ARG A 34 -10.55 39.20 -0.26
N LEU A 35 -10.82 37.89 -0.43
CA LEU A 35 -9.88 36.84 -0.02
C LEU A 35 -8.57 36.95 -0.82
N VAL A 36 -8.67 37.04 -2.15
CA VAL A 36 -7.49 37.18 -3.02
C VAL A 36 -6.73 38.45 -2.66
N PHE A 37 -7.41 39.60 -2.55
CA PHE A 37 -6.76 40.84 -2.15
C PHE A 37 -6.13 40.79 -0.76
N SER A 38 -6.73 40.07 0.20
CA SER A 38 -6.15 39.90 1.54
C SER A 38 -4.86 39.08 1.55
N VAL A 39 -4.69 38.19 0.56
CA VAL A 39 -3.49 37.35 0.40
C VAL A 39 -2.45 38.01 -0.52
N THR A 40 -2.88 38.83 -1.48
CA THR A 40 -1.98 39.42 -2.49
C THR A 40 -1.48 40.83 -2.15
N LYS A 41 -2.15 41.59 -1.28
CA LYS A 41 -1.71 42.97 -0.94
C LYS A 41 -0.66 43.05 0.16
N ASP A 42 -0.56 42.03 0.99
CA ASP A 42 0.42 41.94 2.07
C ASP A 42 0.78 40.46 2.22
N VAL A 43 1.97 40.05 1.76
CA VAL A 43 2.52 38.72 2.07
C VAL A 43 2.98 38.74 3.52
N ARG A 44 2.02 38.83 4.45
CA ARG A 44 2.30 38.73 5.88
C ARG A 44 1.90 37.36 6.36
N TRP A 45 2.79 36.73 7.11
CA TRP A 45 2.47 35.54 7.88
C TRP A 45 1.44 35.90 8.94
N TYR A 46 0.17 35.60 8.66
CA TYR A 46 -0.87 35.65 9.68
C TYR A 46 -0.68 34.46 10.60
N ASN A 47 -0.12 34.70 11.78
CA ASN A 47 -0.30 33.79 12.90
C ASN A 47 -1.79 33.84 13.26
N PRO A 48 -2.56 32.75 13.06
CA PRO A 48 -3.94 32.74 13.49
C PRO A 48 -3.98 33.06 14.98
N PRO A 49 -4.87 33.95 15.44
CA PRO A 49 -5.00 34.21 16.87
C PRO A 49 -5.20 32.87 17.57
N SER A 50 -4.47 32.66 18.66
CA SER A 50 -4.62 31.47 19.50
C SER A 50 -6.07 31.40 19.97
N SER A 51 -6.86 30.63 19.24
CA SER A 51 -8.22 30.32 19.62
C SER A 51 -8.13 29.41 20.84
N ASN A 52 -8.31 30.00 22.02
CA ASN A 52 -8.54 29.26 23.26
C ASN A 52 -9.90 28.54 23.26
N SER A 53 -10.63 28.53 22.14
CA SER A 53 -11.94 27.92 22.01
C SER A 53 -12.06 27.15 20.70
N LEU A 54 -11.23 26.13 20.53
CA LEU A 54 -11.59 25.02 19.64
C LEU A 54 -12.19 23.91 20.50
N SER A 55 -13.40 24.14 21.01
CA SER A 55 -14.25 23.03 21.42
C SER A 55 -14.80 22.40 20.14
N PHE A 56 -14.12 21.39 19.64
CA PHE A 56 -14.69 20.50 18.64
C PHE A 56 -15.56 19.49 19.40
N ALA A 57 -16.83 19.36 19.02
CA ALA A 57 -17.63 18.24 19.48
C ALA A 57 -17.05 16.95 18.87
N ILE A 58 -16.40 16.15 19.70
CA ILE A 58 -15.81 14.87 19.30
C ILE A 58 -16.95 13.91 18.93
N GLY A 59 -17.08 13.59 17.64
CA GLY A 59 -17.86 12.44 17.18
C GLY A 59 -17.14 11.12 17.50
N ALA A 60 -17.86 10.00 17.49
CA ALA A 60 -17.43 8.69 17.99
C ALA A 60 -16.13 8.09 17.37
N ASN A 61 -15.53 8.71 16.35
CA ASN A 61 -14.36 8.21 15.62
C ASN A 61 -13.24 9.25 15.45
N CYS A 62 -13.06 10.18 16.39
CA CYS A 62 -11.94 11.12 16.37
C CYS A 62 -10.95 10.85 17.52
N TYR A 63 -9.66 10.90 17.20
CA TYR A 63 -8.57 10.84 18.19
C TYR A 63 -7.99 12.24 18.36
N GLN A 64 -7.95 12.73 19.60
CA GLN A 64 -7.31 14.00 19.97
C GLN A 64 -5.87 13.73 20.42
N TRP A 65 -4.93 14.45 19.83
CA TRP A 65 -3.52 14.36 20.19
C TRP A 65 -3.21 15.37 21.31
N ASP A 66 -3.41 14.97 22.57
CA ASP A 66 -3.19 15.78 23.78
C ASP A 66 -1.72 15.84 24.22
N ARG A 67 -0.79 16.05 23.27
CA ARG A 67 0.60 16.28 23.65
C ARG A 67 0.86 17.77 23.69
N GLU A 68 1.23 18.28 24.86
CA GLU A 68 1.69 19.67 25.01
C GLU A 68 2.78 19.96 23.97
N THR A 69 2.62 21.07 23.24
CA THR A 69 3.60 21.53 22.27
C THR A 69 4.95 21.60 22.98
N PRO A 70 6.01 20.94 22.47
CA PRO A 70 7.31 20.97 23.12
C PRO A 70 7.71 22.43 23.32
N THR A 71 7.75 22.84 24.58
CA THR A 71 8.17 24.19 24.94
C THR A 71 9.65 24.25 24.64
N SER A 72 10.02 25.04 23.64
CA SER A 72 11.42 25.37 23.40
C SER A 72 11.97 25.93 24.71
N GLU A 73 12.90 25.22 25.34
CA GLU A 73 13.64 25.74 26.48
C GLU A 73 14.28 27.03 26.02
N LYS A 74 13.77 28.15 26.54
CA LYS A 74 14.38 29.46 26.34
C LYS A 74 15.72 29.37 27.06
N ASN A 75 16.76 29.01 26.32
CA ASN A 75 18.14 29.09 26.79
C ASN A 75 18.39 30.54 27.19
N THR A 76 18.33 30.83 28.48
CA THR A 76 18.60 32.14 29.08
C THR A 76 20.10 32.49 29.08
N GLY A 77 20.92 31.72 28.36
CA GLY A 77 22.34 31.99 28.19
C GLY A 77 22.56 33.11 27.18
N VAL A 78 22.69 34.33 27.68
CA VAL A 78 23.50 35.46 27.17
C VAL A 78 23.92 35.37 25.69
N HIS A 79 22.95 35.26 24.79
CA HIS A 79 23.12 35.61 23.40
C HIS A 79 22.18 36.76 23.14
N GLY A 80 22.80 37.90 22.82
CA GLY A 80 22.13 39.17 22.62
C GLY A 80 20.91 38.99 21.73
N ASP A 81 19.87 39.70 22.11
CA ASP A 81 18.59 39.83 21.42
C ASP A 81 18.85 40.07 19.91
N ARG A 82 18.99 38.99 19.14
CA ARG A 82 19.03 39.05 17.69
C ARG A 82 17.58 39.21 17.29
N THR A 83 17.12 40.46 17.25
CA THR A 83 15.96 40.84 16.47
C THR A 83 16.16 40.28 15.07
N ILE A 84 15.44 39.22 14.76
CA ILE A 84 15.43 38.61 13.42
C ILE A 84 14.81 39.66 12.51
N THR A 85 15.64 40.29 11.70
CA THR A 85 15.23 41.30 10.72
C THR A 85 14.25 40.65 9.73
N GLU A 86 13.12 41.31 9.47
CA GLU A 86 12.13 40.81 8.51
C GLU A 86 12.75 40.72 7.10
N TRP A 87 12.42 39.65 6.38
CA TRP A 87 13.02 39.25 5.09
C TRP A 87 12.87 40.28 3.94
N GLU A 88 12.16 41.39 4.17
CA GLU A 88 11.82 42.39 3.16
C GLU A 88 12.57 43.71 3.30
N GLU A 89 13.37 43.90 4.36
CA GLU A 89 14.31 45.02 4.39
C GLU A 89 15.50 44.68 3.48
N ASP A 90 15.86 45.61 2.58
CA ASP A 90 17.12 45.58 1.82
C ASP A 90 18.29 45.69 2.81
N VAL A 91 18.57 44.59 3.52
CA VAL A 91 19.71 44.47 4.41
C VAL A 91 20.90 44.38 3.48
N ALA A 92 21.56 45.53 3.27
CA ALA A 92 22.95 45.55 2.85
C ALA A 92 23.71 44.69 3.87
N VAL A 93 23.96 43.43 3.50
CA VAL A 93 24.73 42.49 4.30
C VAL A 93 26.04 43.18 4.58
N LYS A 94 26.30 43.48 5.85
CA LYS A 94 27.54 44.16 6.21
C LYS A 94 28.70 43.24 5.83
N ASP A 95 29.83 43.81 5.43
CA ASP A 95 30.99 43.04 4.95
C ASP A 95 31.53 42.03 6.00
N ASP A 96 31.18 42.19 7.28
CA ASP A 96 31.49 41.26 8.38
C ASP A 96 30.52 40.07 8.50
N GLU A 97 29.39 40.09 7.79
CA GLU A 97 28.45 38.97 7.67
C GLU A 97 28.60 38.19 6.35
N LEU A 98 29.43 38.67 5.42
CA LEU A 98 29.80 37.96 4.20
C LEU A 98 30.93 36.96 4.50
N TRP A 99 30.55 35.70 4.74
CA TRP A 99 31.53 34.64 4.98
C TRP A 99 31.93 34.04 3.64
N ALA A 100 33.24 34.01 3.34
CA ALA A 100 33.71 33.35 2.14
C ALA A 100 33.63 31.83 2.34
N LEU A 101 33.51 31.07 1.24
CA LEU A 101 33.49 29.60 1.25
C LEU A 101 34.60 28.94 2.10
N PRO A 102 35.84 29.47 2.18
CA PRO A 102 36.89 28.94 3.06
C PRO A 102 36.68 29.22 4.56
N ASP A 103 35.85 30.21 4.91
CA ASP A 103 35.59 30.61 6.31
C ASP A 103 34.44 29.80 6.93
N LEU A 104 33.67 29.09 6.10
CA LEU A 104 32.63 28.18 6.53
C LEU A 104 33.26 26.87 7.00
N GLU A 105 33.08 26.54 8.28
CA GLU A 105 33.41 25.20 8.79
C GLU A 105 32.60 24.14 8.02
N GLU A 106 33.28 23.05 7.63
CA GLU A 106 32.62 21.93 6.95
C GLU A 106 31.54 21.35 7.87
N PHE A 107 30.33 21.19 7.32
CA PHE A 107 29.17 20.79 8.10
C PHE A 107 29.36 19.40 8.72
N ASP A 108 29.59 19.37 10.04
CA ASP A 108 29.75 18.14 10.81
C ASP A 108 28.40 17.45 11.05
N HIS A 109 28.07 16.55 10.13
CA HIS A 109 26.88 15.70 10.15
C HIS A 109 26.94 14.61 11.24
N SER A 110 28.07 14.40 11.91
CA SER A 110 28.22 13.35 12.95
C SER A 110 27.31 13.56 14.15
N ARG A 111 26.93 14.82 14.45
CA ARG A 111 25.97 15.15 15.53
C ARG A 111 24.54 14.76 15.19
N LEU A 112 24.17 14.78 13.91
CA LEU A 112 22.83 14.45 13.45
C LEU A 112 22.61 12.93 13.40
N HIS A 113 23.66 12.18 13.06
CA HIS A 113 23.68 10.72 13.21
C HIS A 113 23.39 10.27 14.64
N ARG A 114 23.99 10.94 15.65
CA ARG A 114 23.73 10.60 17.07
C ARG A 114 22.27 10.78 17.48
N LEU A 115 21.52 11.71 16.88
CA LEU A 115 20.10 11.90 17.17
C LEU A 115 19.22 10.85 16.47
N LEU A 116 19.64 10.39 15.29
CA LEU A 116 18.94 9.35 14.53
C LEU A 116 19.26 7.93 15.05
N ASP A 117 20.44 7.74 15.64
CA ASP A 117 20.92 6.49 16.24
C ASP A 117 20.44 6.28 17.69
N LEU A 118 19.67 7.21 18.26
CA LEU A 118 18.96 6.98 19.53
C LEU A 118 17.88 5.91 19.33
N GLN A 119 18.30 4.64 19.30
CA GLN A 119 17.39 3.53 19.52
C GLN A 119 16.76 3.68 20.91
N PRO A 120 15.45 3.42 21.04
CA PRO A 120 14.86 3.25 22.36
C PRO A 120 15.63 2.16 23.11
N PRO A 121 15.88 2.31 24.43
CA PRO A 121 16.61 1.32 25.19
C PRO A 121 15.94 -0.05 25.01
N PRO A 122 16.72 -1.13 24.82
CA PRO A 122 16.17 -2.46 24.66
C PRO A 122 15.27 -2.77 25.86
N PRO A 123 14.10 -3.38 25.66
CA PRO A 123 13.23 -3.78 26.76
C PRO A 123 14.05 -4.67 27.70
N ALA A 124 14.05 -4.31 28.99
CA ALA A 124 14.76 -5.04 30.02
C ALA A 124 14.45 -6.54 29.89
N LEU A 125 15.50 -7.34 29.68
CA LEU A 125 15.41 -8.79 29.61
C LEU A 125 14.80 -9.30 30.93
N CYS A 126 13.53 -9.67 30.89
CA CYS A 126 12.95 -10.53 31.91
C CYS A 126 13.58 -11.92 31.72
N ASP A 127 14.43 -12.26 32.67
CA ASP A 127 15.17 -13.51 32.78
C ASP A 127 14.20 -14.64 33.13
N ASP A 128 13.58 -15.27 32.13
CA ASP A 128 12.75 -16.46 32.32
C ASP A 128 13.54 -17.73 32.00
N SER A 129 14.42 -18.05 32.95
CA SER A 129 15.16 -19.31 33.00
C SER A 129 14.29 -20.39 33.65
N SER A 130 13.50 -21.14 32.87
CA SER A 130 13.12 -22.51 33.26
C SER A 130 12.53 -23.39 32.16
N ALA A 131 12.95 -24.65 32.20
CA ALA A 131 12.40 -25.85 31.54
C ALA A 131 12.77 -26.14 30.07
N ARG A 132 14.06 -26.47 29.89
CA ARG A 132 14.46 -27.53 28.94
C ARG A 132 13.83 -28.86 29.38
N LYS A 133 13.02 -29.50 28.54
CA LYS A 133 12.68 -30.93 28.68
C LYS A 133 13.01 -31.66 27.38
N LEU A 134 13.97 -32.57 27.51
CA LEU A 134 14.53 -33.44 26.48
C LEU A 134 13.44 -34.17 25.68
N CYS A 135 13.52 -34.10 24.35
CA CYS A 135 12.89 -35.08 23.47
C CYS A 135 13.78 -36.31 23.36
N SER A 136 13.21 -37.46 23.70
CA SER A 136 13.75 -38.80 23.52
C SER A 136 13.71 -39.26 22.04
N PRO A 137 14.58 -40.19 21.63
CA PRO A 137 14.61 -40.72 20.27
C PRO A 137 13.46 -41.73 20.04
N VAL A 138 12.67 -41.49 18.98
CA VAL A 138 11.61 -42.40 18.52
C VAL A 138 12.23 -43.53 17.69
N PRO A 139 11.96 -44.81 18.02
CA PRO A 139 12.44 -45.95 17.23
C PRO A 139 11.60 -46.16 15.98
N THR A 140 12.30 -46.38 14.87
CA THR A 140 11.80 -46.72 13.53
C THR A 140 11.19 -48.13 13.52
N PRO A 141 9.95 -48.34 13.08
CA PRO A 141 9.47 -49.69 12.79
C PRO A 141 9.81 -50.09 11.34
N ARG A 142 10.51 -51.22 11.28
CA ARG A 142 10.87 -52.04 10.12
C ARG A 142 9.73 -52.22 9.11
N ASN A 143 10.11 -52.07 7.85
CA ASN A 143 9.46 -52.64 6.67
C ASN A 143 9.16 -54.13 6.86
N MET A 144 7.88 -54.51 6.83
CA MET A 144 7.46 -55.86 6.47
C MET A 144 6.75 -55.82 5.11
N ALA A 145 7.46 -56.31 4.10
CA ALA A 145 6.89 -56.73 2.84
C ALA A 145 5.89 -57.87 3.10
N VAL A 146 4.62 -57.60 2.91
CA VAL A 146 3.58 -58.64 2.85
C VAL A 146 2.99 -58.62 1.45
N CYS A 147 3.49 -59.54 0.63
CA CYS A 147 2.84 -60.03 -0.57
C CYS A 147 1.46 -60.58 -0.17
N ARG A 148 0.37 -59.88 -0.51
CA ARG A 148 -0.98 -60.43 -0.42
C ARG A 148 -1.59 -60.62 -1.80
N LYS A 149 -2.00 -61.87 -1.98
CA LYS A 149 -2.61 -62.53 -3.12
C LYS A 149 -3.81 -61.75 -3.70
N ARG A 150 -3.91 -61.87 -5.03
CA ARG A 150 -5.10 -61.64 -5.87
C ARG A 150 -6.38 -62.11 -5.15
N SER A 151 -7.34 -61.20 -5.05
CA SER A 151 -8.76 -61.47 -4.77
C SER A 151 -9.55 -61.16 -6.05
N PRO A 152 -10.60 -61.95 -6.36
CA PRO A 152 -11.28 -61.91 -7.65
C PRO A 152 -12.30 -60.77 -7.74
N GLU A 153 -12.61 -60.44 -9.00
CA GLU A 153 -13.74 -59.66 -9.53
C GLU A 153 -14.89 -59.45 -8.54
N GLN A 154 -15.07 -58.20 -8.14
CA GLN A 154 -16.32 -57.71 -7.61
C GLN A 154 -16.68 -56.47 -8.43
N ASP A 155 -17.71 -56.60 -9.26
CA ASP A 155 -18.36 -55.52 -10.01
C ASP A 155 -18.89 -54.47 -9.02
N ALA A 156 -18.04 -53.53 -8.64
CA ALA A 156 -18.41 -52.39 -7.82
C ALA A 156 -18.94 -51.28 -8.75
N PRO A 157 -20.13 -50.71 -8.51
CA PRO A 157 -20.68 -49.66 -9.34
C PRO A 157 -19.75 -48.45 -9.32
N LEU A 158 -19.29 -48.05 -10.50
CA LEU A 158 -18.52 -46.84 -10.79
C LEU A 158 -19.36 -45.59 -10.45
N THR A 159 -19.56 -45.30 -9.16
CA THR A 159 -20.04 -44.00 -8.71
C THR A 159 -18.87 -43.05 -8.78
N SER A 160 -18.66 -42.46 -9.97
CA SER A 160 -17.73 -41.36 -10.17
C SER A 160 -18.10 -40.24 -9.19
N GLN A 161 -17.39 -40.18 -8.06
CA GLN A 161 -17.52 -39.10 -7.10
C GLN A 161 -17.06 -37.82 -7.82
N THR A 162 -18.03 -37.04 -8.28
CA THR A 162 -17.77 -35.75 -8.92
C THR A 162 -17.03 -34.89 -7.89
N CYS A 163 -15.77 -34.55 -8.15
CA CYS A 163 -15.02 -33.61 -7.33
C CYS A 163 -15.82 -32.31 -7.23
N LYS A 164 -16.38 -32.05 -6.04
CA LYS A 164 -17.11 -30.81 -5.77
C LYS A 164 -16.13 -29.64 -5.96
N ARG A 165 -16.54 -28.63 -6.72
CA ARG A 165 -15.73 -27.42 -6.92
C ARG A 165 -15.42 -26.79 -5.54
N PRO A 166 -14.17 -26.37 -5.27
CA PRO A 166 -13.83 -25.69 -4.04
C PRO A 166 -14.70 -24.45 -3.85
N LYS A 167 -15.15 -24.20 -2.61
CA LYS A 167 -15.95 -23.02 -2.27
C LYS A 167 -15.03 -21.80 -2.12
N ILE A 168 -15.29 -20.75 -2.87
CA ILE A 168 -14.56 -19.47 -2.80
C ILE A 168 -15.09 -18.64 -1.63
N ASP A 169 -14.19 -17.94 -0.94
CA ASP A 169 -14.48 -17.03 0.16
C ASP A 169 -14.93 -15.66 -0.36
N GLU A 170 -16.22 -15.37 -0.19
CA GLU A 170 -16.82 -14.07 -0.50
C GLU A 170 -16.85 -13.14 0.73
N SER A 171 -16.42 -13.61 1.90
CA SER A 171 -16.41 -12.79 3.12
C SER A 171 -15.36 -11.68 3.08
N SER A 172 -15.49 -10.69 3.95
CA SER A 172 -14.49 -9.63 4.07
C SER A 172 -13.12 -10.21 4.42
N LEU A 173 -12.08 -9.86 3.66
CA LEU A 173 -10.71 -10.31 3.94
C LEU A 173 -10.01 -9.45 5.01
N ARG A 174 -10.71 -8.45 5.55
CA ARG A 174 -10.17 -7.49 6.53
C ARG A 174 -9.59 -8.17 7.77
N ASP A 175 -10.24 -9.26 8.20
CA ASP A 175 -9.87 -9.98 9.42
C ASP A 175 -8.87 -11.12 9.16
N ILE A 176 -8.59 -11.43 7.89
CA ILE A 176 -7.62 -12.47 7.55
C ILE A 176 -6.23 -11.96 7.83
N ILE A 177 -5.91 -10.77 7.34
CA ILE A 177 -4.60 -10.14 7.50
C ILE A 177 -4.60 -9.28 8.77
N PRO A 178 -3.67 -9.49 9.72
CA PRO A 178 -3.66 -8.75 10.97
C PRO A 178 -3.32 -7.28 10.75
N GLU A 179 -4.05 -6.42 11.47
CA GLU A 179 -3.80 -4.98 11.54
C GLU A 179 -2.41 -4.67 12.15
N PRO A 180 -1.79 -3.53 11.80
CA PRO A 180 -2.27 -2.53 10.82
C PRO A 180 -2.13 -3.03 9.38
N HIS A 181 -3.02 -2.58 8.48
CA HIS A 181 -2.96 -2.89 7.04
C HIS A 181 -2.01 -2.00 6.25
N PHE A 182 -1.46 -0.97 6.89
CA PHE A 182 -0.46 -0.09 6.29
C PHE A 182 0.78 0.00 7.18
N PHE A 183 1.94 -0.20 6.57
CA PHE A 183 3.24 -0.03 7.19
C PHE A 183 4.04 0.97 6.37
N PRO A 184 4.24 2.21 6.84
CA PRO A 184 5.00 3.22 6.11
C PRO A 184 6.48 2.82 6.02
N SER A 185 7.17 3.40 5.05
CA SER A 185 8.63 3.28 4.93
C SER A 185 9.32 3.75 6.19
N ARG A 186 10.35 3.05 6.63
CA ARG A 186 11.33 3.64 7.55
C ARG A 186 12.31 4.46 6.73
N ALA A 187 12.60 5.68 7.17
CA ALA A 187 13.69 6.45 6.57
C ALA A 187 15.00 5.72 6.90
N THR A 188 15.75 5.36 5.88
CA THR A 188 17.08 4.76 6.04
C THR A 188 18.04 5.55 5.16
N THR A 189 19.17 5.98 5.73
CA THR A 189 20.28 6.56 4.96
C THR A 189 21.15 5.47 4.33
N ASP A 190 21.08 4.26 4.88
CA ASP A 190 21.90 3.15 4.45
C ASP A 190 21.42 2.62 3.11
N ASP A 191 22.35 2.55 2.14
CA ASP A 191 22.15 1.79 0.92
C ASP A 191 22.65 0.36 1.16
N PRO A 192 21.77 -0.61 1.48
CA PRO A 192 22.16 -2.00 1.47
C PRO A 192 22.57 -2.33 0.04
N GLY A 193 23.88 -2.44 -0.21
CA GLY A 193 24.47 -2.85 -1.50
C GLY A 193 24.13 -4.30 -1.89
N TYR A 194 22.92 -4.73 -1.59
CA TYR A 194 22.42 -6.07 -1.77
C TYR A 194 22.06 -6.31 -3.23
N GLN A 195 22.87 -7.13 -3.89
CA GLN A 195 22.63 -7.59 -5.25
C GLN A 195 22.35 -9.09 -5.24
N LEU A 196 21.19 -9.49 -5.73
CA LEU A 196 20.88 -10.89 -6.02
C LEU A 196 21.25 -11.21 -7.47
N PRO A 197 21.60 -12.47 -7.78
CA PRO A 197 21.73 -12.91 -9.17
C PRO A 197 20.45 -12.59 -9.95
N LEU A 198 20.58 -11.79 -11.00
CA LEU A 198 19.43 -11.35 -11.78
C LEU A 198 18.81 -12.55 -12.50
N LEU A 199 17.59 -12.91 -12.11
CA LEU A 199 16.81 -13.88 -12.86
C LEU A 199 16.36 -13.24 -14.18
N LYS A 200 16.49 -13.99 -15.27
CA LYS A 200 15.88 -13.61 -16.55
C LYS A 200 14.37 -13.67 -16.39
N LEU A 201 13.76 -12.51 -16.20
CA LEU A 201 12.33 -12.31 -16.15
C LEU A 201 11.87 -11.74 -17.49
N GLN A 202 10.66 -12.12 -17.91
CA GLN A 202 10.04 -11.56 -19.11
C GLN A 202 9.15 -10.40 -18.67
N TYR A 203 9.34 -9.24 -19.30
CA TYR A 203 8.54 -8.04 -19.02
C TYR A 203 7.61 -7.78 -20.20
N ALA A 204 6.33 -7.62 -19.90
CA ALA A 204 5.36 -7.08 -20.85
C ALA A 204 5.03 -5.65 -20.43
N PRO A 205 5.39 -4.62 -21.22
CA PRO A 205 5.10 -3.23 -20.87
C PRO A 205 3.59 -2.97 -20.90
N ILE A 206 3.13 -2.10 -20.00
CA ILE A 206 1.74 -1.70 -19.90
C ILE A 206 1.57 -0.31 -20.54
N PRO A 207 0.67 -0.14 -21.52
CA PRO A 207 0.39 1.17 -22.11
C PRO A 207 0.00 2.23 -21.06
N PRO A 208 0.44 3.49 -21.23
CA PRO A 208 1.12 4.05 -22.40
C PRO A 208 2.63 3.80 -22.43
N HIS A 209 3.19 3.11 -21.44
CA HIS A 209 4.62 2.86 -21.36
C HIS A 209 5.06 1.86 -22.42
N THR A 210 6.22 2.13 -23.02
CA THR A 210 6.99 1.16 -23.78
C THR A 210 7.95 0.44 -22.85
N LEU A 211 8.53 -0.69 -23.29
CA LEU A 211 9.53 -1.40 -22.50
C LEU A 211 10.74 -0.50 -22.19
N ALA A 212 11.19 0.31 -23.14
CA ALA A 212 12.29 1.26 -22.92
C ALA A 212 11.94 2.27 -21.82
N SER A 213 10.82 2.98 -21.94
CA SER A 213 10.41 3.96 -20.94
C SER A 213 10.16 3.36 -19.54
N ALA A 214 9.68 2.12 -19.47
CA ALA A 214 9.50 1.45 -18.18
C ALA A 214 10.85 1.06 -17.55
N MET A 215 11.82 0.63 -18.37
CA MET A 215 13.17 0.32 -17.90
C MET A 215 13.93 1.57 -17.47
N ASP A 216 13.75 2.71 -18.17
CA ASP A 216 14.29 4.01 -17.74
C ASP A 216 13.75 4.37 -16.35
N TYR A 217 12.46 4.16 -16.12
CA TYR A 217 11.82 4.40 -14.82
C TYR A 217 12.33 3.45 -13.72
N ILE A 218 12.60 2.19 -14.05
CA ILE A 218 13.19 1.20 -13.12
C ILE A 218 14.65 1.54 -12.79
N GLN A 219 15.36 2.21 -13.69
CA GLN A 219 16.76 2.60 -13.51
C GLN A 219 16.92 3.92 -12.73
N ASP A 220 15.86 4.72 -12.59
CA ASP A 220 15.90 5.95 -11.80
C ASP A 220 16.06 5.62 -10.30
N PRO A 221 17.20 5.97 -9.67
CA PRO A 221 17.46 5.63 -8.27
C PRO A 221 16.53 6.35 -7.29
N TYR A 222 15.83 7.39 -7.73
CA TYR A 222 14.91 8.18 -6.91
C TYR A 222 13.44 7.82 -7.15
N ALA A 223 13.15 7.03 -8.18
CA ALA A 223 11.78 6.58 -8.44
C ALA A 223 11.32 5.58 -7.39
N ARG A 224 10.05 5.69 -7.02
CA ARG A 224 9.41 4.79 -6.06
C ARG A 224 8.32 3.98 -6.74
N LEU A 225 8.49 2.67 -6.75
CA LEU A 225 7.63 1.73 -7.45
C LEU A 225 6.91 0.83 -6.48
N ALA A 226 5.91 0.09 -6.96
CA ALA A 226 5.28 -0.93 -6.15
C ALA A 226 4.91 -2.19 -6.94
N TRP A 227 5.15 -3.35 -6.33
CA TRP A 227 4.60 -4.61 -6.83
C TRP A 227 3.19 -4.81 -6.29
N ILE A 228 2.26 -5.17 -7.18
CA ILE A 228 0.90 -5.55 -6.84
C ILE A 228 0.79 -7.07 -6.83
N ILE A 229 0.45 -7.62 -5.66
CA ILE A 229 0.18 -9.05 -5.46
C ILE A 229 -1.34 -9.23 -5.33
N PRO A 230 -2.01 -9.85 -6.30
CA PRO A 230 -3.45 -10.05 -6.27
C PRO A 230 -3.83 -11.06 -5.17
N VAL A 231 -4.80 -10.70 -4.33
CA VAL A 231 -5.34 -11.57 -3.28
C VAL A 231 -6.69 -12.11 -3.68
N ARG A 232 -7.61 -11.27 -4.19
CA ARG A 232 -8.90 -11.70 -4.70
C ARG A 232 -9.38 -10.77 -5.83
N GLY A 233 -9.77 -11.36 -6.94
CA GLY A 233 -10.19 -10.68 -8.16
C GLY A 233 -9.14 -10.73 -9.27
N ARG A 234 -9.38 -9.97 -10.35
CA ARG A 234 -8.49 -9.87 -11.52
C ARG A 234 -8.11 -8.42 -11.73
N LEU A 235 -6.80 -8.15 -11.75
CA LEU A 235 -6.25 -6.82 -12.00
C LEU A 235 -6.68 -6.26 -13.37
N GLN A 236 -6.75 -4.94 -13.47
CA GLN A 236 -7.20 -4.23 -14.68
C GLN A 236 -6.24 -4.33 -15.88
N TRP A 237 -5.07 -4.95 -15.72
CA TRP A 237 -4.05 -5.05 -16.76
C TRP A 237 -4.06 -6.43 -17.39
N ASP A 238 -4.17 -6.48 -18.73
CA ASP A 238 -4.27 -7.75 -19.46
C ASP A 238 -3.02 -8.61 -19.26
N GLY A 239 -3.24 -9.89 -18.98
CA GLY A 239 -2.16 -10.83 -18.72
C GLY A 239 -1.69 -10.87 -17.26
N ALA A 240 -2.17 -9.96 -16.39
CA ALA A 240 -1.95 -10.09 -14.95
C ALA A 240 -2.68 -11.32 -14.40
N THR A 241 -2.04 -12.01 -13.46
CA THR A 241 -2.61 -13.21 -12.82
C THR A 241 -3.81 -12.83 -11.95
N ALA A 242 -4.90 -13.59 -12.05
CA ALA A 242 -6.06 -13.42 -11.16
C ALA A 242 -5.84 -14.16 -9.84
N ALA A 243 -6.65 -13.87 -8.83
CA ALA A 243 -6.59 -14.58 -7.56
C ALA A 243 -7.97 -14.82 -6.94
N SER A 244 -8.10 -15.87 -6.16
CA SER A 244 -9.25 -16.18 -5.31
C SER A 244 -8.78 -16.73 -3.97
N VAL A 245 -9.63 -16.64 -2.96
CA VAL A 245 -9.36 -17.15 -1.61
C VAL A 245 -10.34 -18.28 -1.32
N LEU A 246 -9.87 -19.40 -0.80
CA LEU A 246 -10.72 -20.52 -0.41
C LEU A 246 -11.48 -20.21 0.88
N ALA A 247 -12.76 -20.56 0.92
CA ALA A 247 -13.59 -20.42 2.11
C ALA A 247 -13.09 -21.34 3.22
N CYS A 248 -12.93 -20.81 4.43
CA CYS A 248 -12.67 -21.63 5.59
C CYS A 248 -13.90 -22.50 5.88
N SER A 249 -13.70 -23.82 5.94
CA SER A 249 -14.74 -24.75 6.40
C SER A 249 -14.98 -24.53 7.89
N HIS A 250 -15.94 -23.67 8.22
CA HIS A 250 -16.37 -23.42 9.60
C HIS A 250 -17.21 -24.54 10.20
N ASP A 251 -17.49 -25.62 9.46
CA ASP A 251 -18.25 -26.75 9.97
C ASP A 251 -17.38 -27.57 10.93
N PRO A 252 -17.61 -27.50 12.26
CA PRO A 252 -16.83 -28.28 13.22
C PRO A 252 -17.10 -29.78 13.11
N SER A 253 -18.14 -30.19 12.38
CA SER A 253 -18.51 -31.58 12.16
C SER A 253 -17.98 -32.16 10.85
N ALA A 254 -17.56 -31.31 9.91
CA ALA A 254 -16.85 -31.77 8.72
C ALA A 254 -15.46 -32.25 9.17
N PRO A 255 -15.02 -33.47 8.80
CA PRO A 255 -13.66 -33.89 9.07
C PRO A 255 -12.74 -32.82 8.50
N VAL A 256 -11.90 -32.23 9.36
CA VAL A 256 -10.93 -31.20 9.00
C VAL A 256 -10.27 -31.69 7.73
N SER A 257 -10.60 -31.07 6.60
CA SER A 257 -9.99 -31.42 5.33
C SER A 257 -8.57 -30.87 5.42
N ASP A 258 -7.70 -31.64 6.06
CA ASP A 258 -6.28 -31.37 6.39
C ASP A 258 -5.42 -31.05 5.15
N GLY A 259 -6.02 -30.96 3.97
CA GLY A 259 -5.33 -30.94 2.69
C GLY A 259 -5.74 -29.83 1.74
N GLN A 260 -6.51 -28.82 2.14
CA GLN A 260 -6.65 -27.65 1.27
C GLN A 260 -5.36 -26.85 1.29
N LEU A 261 -4.54 -27.14 0.29
CA LEU A 261 -3.32 -26.45 0.00
C LEU A 261 -3.61 -25.33 -1.01
N PRO A 262 -2.94 -24.18 -0.89
CA PRO A 262 -3.05 -23.18 -1.93
C PRO A 262 -2.51 -23.77 -3.25
N SER A 263 -3.06 -23.32 -4.37
CA SER A 263 -2.72 -23.90 -5.68
C SER A 263 -2.73 -22.85 -6.77
N ILE A 264 -2.21 -23.22 -7.93
CA ILE A 264 -2.27 -22.42 -9.14
C ILE A 264 -3.18 -23.16 -10.10
N ASN A 265 -4.32 -22.56 -10.46
CA ASN A 265 -5.16 -23.07 -11.53
C ASN A 265 -4.67 -22.50 -12.85
N SER A 266 -4.29 -23.36 -13.78
CA SER A 266 -3.90 -22.98 -15.13
C SER A 266 -4.93 -23.56 -16.09
N ASP A 267 -5.98 -22.79 -16.33
CA ASP A 267 -6.99 -23.14 -17.32
C ASP A 267 -6.74 -22.38 -18.64
N SER A 268 -7.58 -22.64 -19.64
CA SER A 268 -7.51 -21.92 -20.92
C SER A 268 -7.81 -20.41 -20.80
N SER A 269 -8.36 -19.96 -19.67
CA SER A 269 -8.73 -18.56 -19.40
C SER A 269 -7.64 -17.76 -18.69
N GLY A 270 -6.61 -18.45 -18.19
CA GLY A 270 -5.41 -17.86 -17.61
C GLY A 270 -4.90 -18.60 -16.38
N THR A 271 -3.92 -17.97 -15.73
CA THR A 271 -3.39 -18.43 -14.44
C THR A 271 -4.16 -17.72 -13.31
N GLU A 272 -4.69 -18.49 -12.37
CA GLU A 272 -5.36 -18.00 -11.16
C GLU A 272 -4.66 -18.54 -9.91
N LEU A 273 -4.35 -17.65 -8.97
CA LEU A 273 -3.83 -18.00 -7.65
C LEU A 273 -4.98 -18.35 -6.72
N ILE A 274 -4.95 -19.55 -6.17
CA ILE A 274 -5.93 -19.98 -5.17
C ILE A 274 -5.24 -19.94 -3.82
N TRP A 275 -5.59 -18.94 -3.02
CA TRP A 275 -5.05 -18.70 -1.69
C TRP A 275 -5.82 -19.46 -0.62
N THR A 276 -5.12 -19.83 0.44
CA THR A 276 -5.73 -20.16 1.74
C THR A 276 -5.48 -19.01 2.71
N ARG A 277 -6.32 -18.87 3.75
CA ARG A 277 -6.13 -17.86 4.81
C ARG A 277 -4.74 -17.94 5.44
N ASP A 278 -4.30 -19.16 5.77
CA ASP A 278 -2.97 -19.40 6.34
C ASP A 278 -1.84 -18.94 5.41
N SER A 279 -1.93 -19.25 4.11
CA SER A 279 -0.90 -18.87 3.14
C SER A 279 -0.81 -17.36 2.91
N LEU A 280 -1.92 -16.63 3.00
CA LEU A 280 -1.93 -15.17 2.91
C LEU A 280 -1.29 -14.53 4.14
N ASN A 281 -1.59 -15.07 5.32
CA ASN A 281 -0.96 -14.62 6.56
C ASN A 281 0.53 -14.89 6.59
N ASP A 282 0.95 -16.08 6.15
CA ASP A 282 2.36 -16.41 5.98
C ASP A 282 3.07 -15.44 5.03
N LEU A 283 2.50 -15.20 3.84
CA LEU A 283 3.03 -14.24 2.88
C LEU A 283 3.15 -12.83 3.50
N TRP A 284 2.11 -12.34 4.17
CA TRP A 284 2.11 -11.03 4.80
C TRP A 284 3.22 -10.91 5.86
N ASN A 285 3.38 -11.94 6.69
CA ASN A 285 4.44 -11.98 7.70
C ASN A 285 5.83 -12.01 7.06
N VAL A 286 6.03 -12.79 6.00
CA VAL A 286 7.30 -12.79 5.26
C VAL A 286 7.62 -11.40 4.71
N VAL A 287 6.66 -10.74 4.08
CA VAL A 287 6.88 -9.40 3.51
C VAL A 287 7.12 -8.36 4.61
N LYS A 288 6.48 -8.48 5.78
CA LYS A 288 6.81 -7.68 6.98
C LYS A 288 8.25 -7.91 7.43
N THR A 289 8.70 -9.16 7.56
CA THR A 289 10.08 -9.49 7.93
C THR A 289 11.08 -8.96 6.90
N LEU A 290 10.76 -8.99 5.61
CA LEU A 290 11.59 -8.38 4.57
C LEU A 290 11.76 -6.86 4.77
N ARG A 291 10.68 -6.16 5.14
CA ARG A 291 10.73 -4.73 5.50
C ARG A 291 11.56 -4.49 6.75
N GLU A 292 11.37 -5.28 7.80
CA GLU A 292 12.10 -5.13 9.06
C GLU A 292 13.59 -5.41 8.92
N GLY A 293 13.96 -6.33 8.02
CA GLY A 293 15.36 -6.65 7.74
C GLY A 293 16.13 -5.57 6.97
N GLY A 294 15.46 -4.57 6.38
CA GLY A 294 16.11 -3.43 5.72
C GLY A 294 16.98 -3.76 4.50
N ARG A 295 17.01 -5.01 4.02
CA ARG A 295 17.93 -5.47 2.96
C ARG A 295 17.59 -4.94 1.56
N PHE A 296 16.38 -4.43 1.38
CA PHE A 296 15.87 -3.86 0.13
C PHE A 296 15.55 -2.38 0.31
N GLY A 297 16.27 -1.72 1.23
CA GLY A 297 16.07 -0.33 1.57
C GLY A 297 14.69 -0.04 2.17
N PRO A 298 14.20 1.20 1.99
CA PRO A 298 12.93 1.68 2.51
C PRO A 298 11.70 0.99 1.88
N LEU A 299 11.21 -0.09 2.51
CA LEU A 299 9.97 -0.77 2.10
C LEU A 299 8.73 -0.21 2.83
N SER A 300 7.66 0.09 2.08
CA SER A 300 6.31 0.30 2.65
C SER A 300 5.37 -0.80 2.19
N LEU A 301 4.43 -1.19 3.04
CA LEU A 301 3.46 -2.25 2.76
C LEU A 301 2.06 -1.71 2.92
N SER A 302 1.16 -2.05 2.01
CA SER A 302 -0.27 -1.85 2.22
C SER A 302 -1.08 -3.08 1.79
N PHE A 303 -2.11 -3.40 2.56
CA PHE A 303 -3.16 -4.32 2.16
C PHE A 303 -4.42 -3.53 1.86
N HIS A 304 -4.94 -3.71 0.64
CA HIS A 304 -6.13 -3.04 0.16
C HIS A 304 -7.26 -4.06 0.06
N VAL A 305 -8.33 -3.81 0.83
CA VAL A 305 -9.56 -4.59 0.76
C VAL A 305 -10.54 -3.87 -0.15
N ALA A 306 -11.08 -4.57 -1.14
CA ALA A 306 -12.13 -4.10 -2.01
C ALA A 306 -13.37 -3.74 -1.18
N MET A 307 -13.90 -2.54 -1.41
CA MET A 307 -15.17 -2.18 -0.79
C MET A 307 -16.28 -3.06 -1.39
N PRO A 308 -17.16 -3.66 -0.56
CA PRO A 308 -18.32 -4.37 -1.05
C PRO A 308 -19.10 -3.49 -2.03
N ALA A 309 -19.53 -4.05 -3.16
CA ALA A 309 -20.22 -3.28 -4.21
C ALA A 309 -21.44 -2.51 -3.67
N ALA A 310 -22.12 -3.06 -2.66
CA ALA A 310 -23.26 -2.42 -1.99
C ALA A 310 -22.89 -1.11 -1.26
N LEU A 311 -21.65 -0.98 -0.78
CA LEU A 311 -21.15 0.23 -0.12
C LEU A 311 -20.50 1.19 -1.12
N ALA A 312 -19.91 0.67 -2.20
CA ALA A 312 -19.26 1.48 -3.21
C ALA A 312 -20.23 2.50 -3.85
N SER A 313 -21.48 2.10 -4.13
CA SER A 313 -22.50 2.99 -4.71
C SER A 313 -22.88 4.16 -3.80
N SER A 314 -22.76 4.00 -2.48
CA SER A 314 -23.10 5.06 -1.51
C SER A 314 -21.95 6.06 -1.31
N MET A 315 -20.71 5.64 -1.50
CA MET A 315 -19.53 6.47 -1.17
C MET A 315 -19.03 7.29 -2.36
N GLU A 316 -19.41 6.96 -3.60
CA GLU A 316 -19.08 7.76 -4.79
C GLU A 316 -19.67 9.17 -4.75
N GLN A 317 -20.67 9.45 -3.92
CA GLN A 317 -21.17 10.81 -3.71
C GLN A 317 -20.25 11.71 -2.88
N TYR A 318 -19.23 11.16 -2.20
CA TYR A 318 -18.33 11.92 -1.32
C TYR A 318 -16.88 11.99 -1.80
N SER A 319 -16.59 11.67 -3.07
CA SER A 319 -15.22 11.79 -3.59
C SER A 319 -14.73 13.24 -3.49
N TYR A 320 -13.82 13.44 -2.54
CA TYR A 320 -13.14 14.68 -2.18
C TYR A 320 -12.61 15.38 -3.43
N VAL A 321 -13.15 16.56 -3.77
CA VAL A 321 -12.75 17.38 -4.94
C VAL A 321 -11.45 18.16 -4.67
N GLY A 322 -10.81 17.92 -3.53
CA GLY A 322 -9.59 18.59 -3.12
C GLY A 322 -8.33 17.80 -3.46
N SER A 323 -7.56 18.32 -4.42
CA SER A 323 -6.13 18.06 -4.64
C SER A 323 -5.75 16.92 -5.59
N HIS A 324 -4.95 17.33 -6.58
CA HIS A 324 -4.30 16.60 -7.67
C HIS A 324 -5.20 15.92 -8.71
N LYS A 325 -4.98 16.33 -9.97
CA LYS A 325 -5.56 15.82 -11.22
C LYS A 325 -5.36 14.30 -11.38
N GLN A 326 -6.13 13.49 -10.67
CA GLN A 326 -6.46 12.17 -11.17
C GLN A 326 -7.57 12.37 -12.19
N ALA A 327 -7.23 12.27 -13.46
CA ALA A 327 -8.21 12.16 -14.55
C ALA A 327 -8.94 10.81 -14.42
N SER A 328 -9.74 10.66 -13.37
CA SER A 328 -10.65 9.55 -13.19
C SER A 328 -11.83 9.84 -14.10
N THR A 329 -11.75 9.35 -15.34
CA THR A 329 -12.91 9.30 -16.23
C THR A 329 -14.00 8.55 -15.49
N SER A 330 -15.06 9.25 -15.10
CA SER A 330 -16.21 8.68 -14.41
C SER A 330 -16.97 7.76 -15.36
N ILE A 331 -16.52 6.51 -15.44
CA ILE A 331 -17.26 5.45 -16.10
C ILE A 331 -18.41 5.11 -15.14
N SER A 332 -19.59 5.65 -15.41
CA SER A 332 -20.83 5.24 -14.77
C SER A 332 -21.11 3.80 -15.20
N ILE A 333 -20.67 2.84 -14.40
CA ILE A 333 -20.95 1.41 -14.59
C ILE A 333 -22.44 1.20 -14.27
N SER A 334 -23.28 1.46 -15.26
CA SER A 334 -24.68 1.06 -15.22
C SER A 334 -24.70 -0.46 -15.39
N LEU A 335 -24.83 -1.19 -14.29
CA LEU A 335 -25.08 -2.64 -14.24
C LEU A 335 -26.51 -2.97 -14.73
N SER A 336 -26.92 -2.40 -15.87
CA SER A 336 -28.16 -2.82 -16.53
C SER A 336 -27.89 -4.16 -17.21
N SER A 337 -28.29 -5.23 -16.54
CA SER A 337 -28.33 -6.61 -17.02
C SER A 337 -29.31 -6.77 -18.19
N SER A 338 -29.09 -6.06 -19.29
CA SER A 338 -29.84 -6.23 -20.53
C SER A 338 -29.11 -7.25 -21.39
N LEU A 339 -29.75 -8.41 -21.52
CA LEU A 339 -29.34 -9.54 -22.38
C LEU A 339 -29.37 -9.11 -23.85
N SER A 340 -28.34 -8.41 -24.34
CA SER A 340 -28.12 -8.26 -25.78
C SER A 340 -27.32 -9.47 -26.27
N ILE A 341 -27.96 -10.29 -27.11
CA ILE A 341 -27.48 -11.62 -27.55
C ILE A 341 -26.47 -11.51 -28.70
N TYR A 342 -26.14 -10.32 -29.19
CA TYR A 342 -25.28 -10.14 -30.36
C TYR A 342 -24.32 -8.97 -30.20
N GLU A 343 -23.19 -9.20 -29.51
CA GLU A 343 -21.95 -8.46 -29.80
C GLU A 343 -20.71 -9.26 -29.35
N PRO A 344 -19.88 -9.76 -30.28
CA PRO A 344 -18.73 -10.60 -29.96
C PRO A 344 -17.44 -9.77 -29.95
N GLN A 345 -17.28 -8.83 -29.02
CA GLN A 345 -15.94 -8.42 -28.55
C GLN A 345 -16.04 -8.07 -27.08
N THR A 346 -15.55 -9.01 -26.27
CA THR A 346 -15.43 -8.94 -24.82
C THR A 346 -14.54 -7.77 -24.41
N GLN A 347 -15.11 -6.57 -24.34
CA GLN A 347 -14.61 -5.54 -23.45
C GLN A 347 -14.82 -6.11 -22.04
N HIS A 348 -13.86 -6.90 -21.58
CA HIS A 348 -13.82 -7.37 -20.22
C HIS A 348 -13.90 -6.12 -19.35
N ASN A 349 -15.00 -5.96 -18.62
CA ASN A 349 -15.19 -4.91 -17.65
C ASN A 349 -14.02 -4.97 -16.67
N ARG A 350 -12.97 -4.19 -16.95
CA ARG A 350 -11.77 -4.11 -16.13
C ARG A 350 -12.19 -3.38 -14.88
N LEU A 351 -12.25 -4.14 -13.78
CA LEU A 351 -12.57 -3.58 -12.49
C LEU A 351 -11.44 -2.63 -12.08
N PRO A 352 -11.76 -1.41 -11.59
CA PRO A 352 -10.74 -0.51 -11.11
C PRO A 352 -10.01 -1.15 -9.93
N LEU A 353 -8.75 -0.77 -9.69
CA LEU A 353 -7.91 -1.37 -8.64
C LEU A 353 -8.59 -1.37 -7.26
N ARG A 354 -9.44 -0.36 -6.95
CA ARG A 354 -10.23 -0.25 -5.71
C ARG A 354 -11.29 -1.35 -5.50
N ALA A 355 -11.63 -2.10 -6.55
CA ALA A 355 -12.62 -3.17 -6.51
C ALA A 355 -11.99 -4.58 -6.37
N ILE A 356 -10.69 -4.64 -6.09
CA ILE A 356 -9.90 -5.86 -6.01
C ILE A 356 -9.18 -5.88 -4.67
N ASP A 357 -9.05 -7.05 -4.05
CA ASP A 357 -8.21 -7.21 -2.87
C ASP A 357 -6.78 -7.49 -3.31
N TYR A 358 -5.82 -6.72 -2.80
CA TYR A 358 -4.41 -6.88 -3.16
C TYR A 358 -3.46 -6.40 -2.06
N ILE A 359 -2.26 -6.96 -2.08
CA ILE A 359 -1.12 -6.46 -1.30
C ILE A 359 -0.25 -5.60 -2.23
N LYS A 360 0.14 -4.42 -1.78
CA LYS A 360 1.03 -3.51 -2.50
C LYS A 360 2.32 -3.32 -1.71
N VAL A 361 3.45 -3.60 -2.36
CA VAL A 361 4.79 -3.56 -1.77
C VAL A 361 5.59 -2.45 -2.41
N TYR A 362 5.62 -1.29 -1.76
CA TYR A 362 6.35 -0.10 -2.22
C TYR A 362 7.84 -0.24 -1.92
N HIS A 363 8.67 0.15 -2.87
CA HIS A 363 10.12 0.03 -2.82
C HIS A 363 10.78 1.06 -3.75
N ASP A 364 12.04 1.35 -3.52
CA ASP A 364 12.83 2.17 -4.45
C ASP A 364 13.16 1.36 -5.71
N ALA A 365 13.18 2.01 -6.87
CA ALA A 365 13.28 1.34 -8.17
C ALA A 365 14.52 0.45 -8.32
N LYS A 366 15.65 0.86 -7.72
CA LYS A 366 16.89 0.07 -7.71
C LYS A 366 16.74 -1.35 -7.12
N TYR A 367 15.74 -1.57 -6.24
CA TYR A 367 15.48 -2.88 -5.64
C TYR A 367 14.40 -3.69 -6.34
N THR A 368 13.76 -3.17 -7.38
CA THR A 368 12.59 -3.79 -8.03
C THR A 368 12.83 -5.23 -8.43
N MET A 369 13.99 -5.51 -9.04
CA MET A 369 14.33 -6.84 -9.55
C MET A 369 14.68 -7.84 -8.46
N ASN A 370 15.39 -7.37 -7.44
CA ASN A 370 15.76 -8.19 -6.29
C ASN A 370 14.51 -8.56 -5.49
N LEU A 371 13.61 -7.60 -5.28
CA LEU A 371 12.34 -7.84 -4.60
C LEU A 371 11.44 -8.80 -5.39
N ARG A 372 11.33 -8.63 -6.71
CA ARG A 372 10.59 -9.57 -7.57
C ARG A 372 11.14 -11.00 -7.47
N THR A 373 12.47 -11.13 -7.43
CA THR A 373 13.15 -12.43 -7.27
C THR A 373 12.81 -13.08 -5.94
N VAL A 374 12.80 -12.32 -4.84
CA VAL A 374 12.40 -12.84 -3.51
C VAL A 374 10.93 -13.24 -3.49
N LEU A 375 10.03 -12.40 -4.01
CA LEU A 375 8.61 -12.73 -4.10
C LEU A 375 8.38 -14.00 -4.91
N ARG A 376 9.12 -14.18 -6.01
CA ARG A 376 9.08 -15.40 -6.84
C ARG A 376 9.64 -16.64 -6.12
N ALA A 377 10.63 -16.44 -5.26
CA ALA A 377 11.28 -17.50 -4.49
C ALA A 377 10.49 -17.91 -3.24
N TRP A 378 9.58 -17.06 -2.76
CA TRP A 378 8.71 -17.38 -1.62
C TRP A 378 7.93 -18.67 -1.85
N SER A 379 7.74 -19.39 -0.77
CA SER A 379 7.02 -20.66 -0.74
C SER A 379 6.28 -20.81 0.56
N TYR A 380 5.04 -21.25 0.48
CA TYR A 380 4.27 -21.69 1.63
C TYR A 380 4.57 -23.16 1.93
N GLU A 381 4.75 -23.51 3.20
CA GLU A 381 5.01 -24.88 3.63
C GLU A 381 3.92 -25.36 4.61
N LYS A 382 3.25 -26.47 4.28
CA LYS A 382 2.24 -27.11 5.14
C LYS A 382 2.31 -28.62 4.97
N ALA A 383 2.32 -29.37 6.08
CA ALA A 383 2.38 -30.83 6.09
C ALA A 383 3.53 -31.43 5.24
N GLY A 384 4.72 -30.79 5.28
CA GLY A 384 5.90 -31.21 4.51
C GLY A 384 5.83 -30.92 3.00
N GLN A 385 4.77 -30.27 2.53
CA GLN A 385 4.63 -29.83 1.14
C GLN A 385 5.00 -28.37 1.00
N LYS A 386 5.89 -28.08 0.04
CA LYS A 386 6.39 -26.73 -0.27
C LYS A 386 5.78 -26.24 -1.58
N ILE A 387 5.02 -25.14 -1.51
CA ILE A 387 4.22 -24.61 -2.63
C ILE A 387 4.70 -23.21 -2.98
N ARG A 388 5.03 -22.98 -4.26
CA ARG A 388 5.51 -21.68 -4.75
C ARG A 388 4.47 -20.98 -5.63
N LEU A 389 3.45 -20.42 -5.01
CA LEU A 389 2.33 -19.76 -5.72
C LEU A 389 2.81 -18.62 -6.63
N LEU A 390 3.78 -17.84 -6.17
CA LEU A 390 4.27 -16.65 -6.87
C LEU A 390 5.35 -16.94 -7.93
N LYS A 391 5.70 -18.22 -8.15
CA LYS A 391 6.75 -18.62 -9.11
C LYS A 391 6.38 -18.28 -10.55
N GLU A 392 5.11 -18.48 -10.88
CA GLU A 392 4.52 -18.33 -12.23
C GLU A 392 3.45 -17.22 -12.28
N ALA A 393 3.18 -16.58 -11.13
CA ALA A 393 2.31 -15.43 -11.06
C ALA A 393 2.91 -14.26 -11.85
N LYS A 394 2.11 -13.68 -12.75
CA LYS A 394 2.40 -12.46 -13.50
C LYS A 394 1.96 -11.26 -12.67
N LEU A 395 2.92 -10.67 -11.95
CA LEU A 395 2.69 -9.55 -11.05
C LEU A 395 2.79 -8.23 -11.81
N VAL A 396 2.08 -7.22 -11.35
CA VAL A 396 2.10 -5.89 -11.97
C VAL A 396 3.01 -4.96 -11.17
N LEU A 397 3.95 -4.32 -11.86
CA LEU A 397 4.72 -3.20 -11.34
C LEU A 397 3.97 -1.91 -11.66
N VAL A 398 3.79 -1.07 -10.65
CA VAL A 398 3.16 0.25 -10.82
C VAL A 398 4.08 1.37 -10.35
N ASP A 399 3.87 2.57 -10.89
CA ASP A 399 4.48 3.81 -10.43
C ASP A 399 3.83 4.33 -9.13
N GLU A 400 4.29 5.48 -8.65
CA GLU A 400 3.76 6.15 -7.45
C GLU A 400 2.30 6.57 -7.59
N LEU A 401 1.81 6.78 -8.83
CA LEU A 401 0.42 7.09 -9.16
C LEU A 401 -0.43 5.83 -9.35
N SER A 402 0.12 4.64 -9.08
CA SER A 402 -0.52 3.33 -9.30
C SER A 402 -0.87 3.05 -10.76
N ARG A 403 -0.16 3.66 -11.72
CA ARG A 403 -0.25 3.34 -13.14
C ARG A 403 0.66 2.16 -13.44
N GLY A 404 0.16 1.23 -14.25
CA GLY A 404 0.93 0.04 -14.60
C GLY A 404 2.12 0.39 -15.48
N LEU A 405 3.30 -0.11 -15.13
CA LEU A 405 4.54 0.01 -15.90
C LEU A 405 4.82 -1.26 -16.70
N VAL A 406 4.92 -2.41 -16.01
CA VAL A 406 5.20 -3.72 -16.61
C VAL A 406 4.49 -4.84 -15.87
N ILE A 407 4.25 -5.94 -16.58
CA ILE A 407 3.84 -7.23 -16.03
C ILE A 407 5.04 -8.18 -16.09
N CYS A 408 5.30 -8.89 -14.99
CA CYS A 408 6.49 -9.72 -14.82
C CYS A 408 6.21 -11.06 -14.13
#